data_AF-A0A316P0V2-F1
#
_entry.id   AF-A0A316P0V2-F1
#
_cell.length_a   1.000
_cell.length_b   1.000
_cell.length_c   1.000
_cell.angle_alpha   90.00
_cell.angle_beta   90.00
_cell.angle_gamma   90.00
#
_symmetry.space_group_name_H-M   'P 1'
#
loop_
_entity.id
_entity.type
_entity.pdbx_description
1 polymer ?
#
loop_
_entity_poly.entity_id
_entity_poly.type
_entity_poly.pdbx_seq_one_letter_code
_entity_poly.pdbx_strand_id
1 'polypeptide(L)'
;MKITSINNLYNNQIYSNKNQNPNKKYISNDKKDTFTKSQTITANKFTFTGITRRLPYKIIWSTDDLISQWKNLKYAPYYEALDDKKFYQNKLIRKENFSFLDNVTEKIKREFVEYFKKETSFPNLKKVSENIENEFVKQVKNSAEMVSPNVNIVSAGYDPTCSVGLKKAFPGSDLDKAYVVLQNNSCMNSFEVINKFKSNLWFNTDQRILSLNNEDTFPEVLTMDGITYTLKKLDKVFKTMLFSQDSKDYFKYLRMNELDPVKGGLFNTLLAKKLPFEDISKEYAKNFAYFIESVRDGKNLIKNTQYYWQLESAIANSPFAQYSNVTQMGAHDKLLSTGRKKIKTKLQRRTELLNEFDKFHVDEKYDLIKEIIKSVSKDNDNPKFNKYFQNDDDIKERYDRLNRLLLQ
;
A
#
# COMPACT_ATOMS: atom_id res chain seq x y z
N MET A 1 30.49 0.85 40.68
CA MET A 1 30.21 0.50 39.27
C MET A 1 28.88 1.13 38.90
N LYS A 2 28.89 2.12 38.00
CA LYS A 2 27.71 2.90 37.61
C LYS A 2 27.01 2.22 36.43
N ILE A 3 25.72 1.92 36.62
CA ILE A 3 24.79 1.48 35.58
C ILE A 3 24.23 2.74 34.92
N THR A 4 24.51 2.92 33.63
CA THR A 4 23.98 4.04 32.84
C THR A 4 22.75 3.56 32.09
N SER A 5 21.60 4.13 32.44
CA SER A 5 20.29 3.92 31.83
C SER A 5 20.24 4.50 30.40
N ILE A 6 19.88 3.68 29.42
CA ILE A 6 19.55 4.10 28.06
C ILE A 6 18.05 4.42 28.02
N ASN A 7 17.69 5.66 28.35
CA ASN A 7 16.39 6.27 28.10
C ASN A 7 16.67 7.67 27.58
N ASN A 8 16.54 7.89 26.26
CA ASN A 8 16.30 9.19 25.57
C ASN A 8 16.64 9.12 24.07
N LEU A 9 15.91 8.35 23.26
CA LEU A 9 15.99 8.46 21.79
C LEU A 9 14.64 8.43 21.05
N TYR A 10 13.52 8.51 21.76
CA TYR A 10 12.19 8.70 21.15
C TYR A 10 11.54 9.94 21.73
N ASN A 11 12.06 11.12 21.36
CA ASN A 11 11.35 12.40 21.36
C ASN A 11 12.31 13.47 20.86
N ASN A 12 12.12 13.89 19.60
CA ASN A 12 12.38 15.24 19.05
C ASN A 12 12.74 15.13 17.56
N GLN A 13 11.77 15.42 16.70
CA GLN A 13 11.94 16.27 15.51
C GLN A 13 10.57 16.59 14.91
N ILE A 14 9.76 17.35 15.66
CA ILE A 14 8.72 18.21 15.08
C ILE A 14 9.37 19.59 15.01
N TYR A 15 9.79 20.01 13.82
CA TYR A 15 10.17 21.40 13.62
C TYR A 15 8.91 22.27 13.64
N SER A 16 8.68 22.92 14.77
CA SER A 16 7.91 24.16 14.84
C SER A 16 8.68 25.27 14.15
N ASN A 17 8.06 25.96 13.20
CA ASN A 17 8.45 27.34 12.87
C ASN A 17 7.19 28.18 12.77
N LYS A 18 6.86 28.84 13.88
CA LYS A 18 6.11 30.09 13.89
C LYS A 18 7.13 31.20 14.09
N ASN A 19 7.29 32.08 13.11
CA ASN A 19 7.43 33.50 13.36
C ASN A 19 6.94 34.33 12.15
N GLN A 20 6.03 35.23 12.51
CA GLN A 20 5.59 36.49 11.90
C GLN A 20 6.72 37.24 11.14
N ASN A 21 6.57 38.09 10.12
CA ASN A 21 5.49 38.67 9.30
C ASN A 21 6.22 39.50 8.18
N PRO A 22 5.62 40.51 7.51
CA PRO A 22 5.30 40.56 6.08
C PRO A 22 6.28 41.37 5.19
N ASN A 23 6.07 41.29 3.86
CA ASN A 23 6.60 42.17 2.81
C ASN A 23 8.14 42.27 2.61
N LYS A 24 8.63 41.63 1.55
CA LYS A 24 9.64 42.22 0.64
C LYS A 24 9.64 41.52 -0.72
N LYS A 25 9.19 42.26 -1.75
CA LYS A 25 9.51 42.04 -3.16
C LYS A 25 11.02 42.17 -3.34
N TYR A 26 11.67 41.29 -4.10
CA TYR A 26 12.77 41.64 -4.99
C TYR A 26 12.84 40.66 -6.17
N ILE A 27 13.03 41.23 -7.35
CA ILE A 27 13.08 40.63 -8.68
C ILE A 27 14.55 40.35 -9.06
N SER A 28 14.72 39.27 -9.84
CA SER A 28 15.77 38.90 -10.83
C SER A 28 17.26 38.78 -10.43
N ASN A 29 17.89 37.67 -10.85
CA ASN A 29 18.74 37.65 -12.05
C ASN A 29 19.25 36.24 -12.41
N ASP A 30 19.24 35.98 -13.72
CA ASP A 30 19.81 34.84 -14.42
C ASP A 30 21.29 34.60 -14.11
N LYS A 31 21.68 33.32 -13.97
CA LYS A 31 22.89 32.78 -14.61
C LYS A 31 22.68 31.32 -15.01
N LYS A 32 22.82 31.08 -16.32
CA LYS A 32 23.09 29.78 -16.95
C LYS A 32 24.38 29.21 -16.37
N ASP A 33 24.41 27.91 -16.05
CA ASP A 33 25.61 27.10 -16.23
C ASP A 33 25.30 25.62 -16.48
N THR A 34 25.48 25.28 -17.76
CA THR A 34 26.08 24.08 -18.36
C THR A 34 26.03 22.70 -17.68
N PHE A 35 25.47 21.73 -18.43
CA PHE A 35 25.70 20.30 -18.28
C PHE A 35 27.20 19.96 -18.38
N THR A 36 27.73 19.13 -17.48
CA THR A 36 28.58 17.98 -17.86
C THR A 36 28.90 17.01 -16.72
N LYS A 37 28.98 15.73 -17.12
CA LYS A 37 29.69 14.58 -16.54
C LYS A 37 29.01 13.76 -15.43
N SER A 38 28.43 12.67 -15.92
CA SER A 38 28.43 11.32 -15.34
C SER A 38 29.53 11.08 -14.31
N GLN A 39 29.13 10.81 -13.07
CA GLN A 39 29.93 10.11 -12.07
C GLN A 39 29.05 9.07 -11.39
N THR A 40 29.33 7.83 -11.78
CA THR A 40 29.47 6.65 -10.93
C THR A 40 28.33 6.35 -9.95
N ILE A 41 27.56 5.34 -10.35
CA ILE A 41 26.69 4.51 -9.54
C ILE A 41 27.53 3.88 -8.41
N THR A 42 27.39 4.41 -7.18
CA THR A 42 27.88 3.76 -5.97
C THR A 42 26.82 3.88 -4.87
N ALA A 43 26.05 2.80 -4.72
CA ALA A 43 25.48 2.21 -3.49
C ALA A 43 24.83 3.08 -2.38
N ASN A 44 24.60 4.40 -2.53
CA ASN A 44 24.00 5.24 -1.46
C ASN A 44 22.97 6.29 -1.95
N LYS A 45 22.35 6.12 -3.13
CA LYS A 45 21.52 7.17 -3.76
C LYS A 45 20.09 6.77 -4.14
N PHE A 46 19.40 6.13 -3.21
CA PHE A 46 17.96 5.90 -3.33
C PHE A 46 17.23 6.53 -2.14
N THR A 47 17.35 7.85 -2.00
CA THR A 47 16.51 8.63 -1.10
C THR A 47 15.16 8.88 -1.76
N PHE A 48 14.10 8.42 -1.12
CA PHE A 48 12.74 8.83 -1.45
C PHE A 48 12.63 10.35 -1.27
N THR A 49 12.53 11.09 -2.38
CA THR A 49 12.51 12.56 -2.37
C THR A 49 11.12 13.14 -2.26
N GLY A 50 10.07 12.32 -2.46
CA GLY A 50 8.70 12.81 -2.60
C GLY A 50 8.50 13.75 -3.80
N ILE A 51 9.37 13.69 -4.82
CA ILE A 51 9.29 14.50 -6.05
C ILE A 51 9.22 13.58 -7.28
N THR A 52 8.21 13.78 -8.13
CA THR A 52 8.03 12.97 -9.35
C THR A 52 9.12 13.32 -10.35
N ARG A 53 9.68 12.31 -11.03
CA ARG A 53 10.63 12.50 -12.11
C ARG A 53 9.89 12.63 -13.44
N ARG A 54 10.35 13.55 -14.28
CA ARG A 54 9.88 13.64 -15.67
C ARG A 54 10.37 12.43 -16.46
N LEU A 55 9.48 11.86 -17.27
CA LEU A 55 9.87 10.92 -18.29
C LEU A 55 10.77 11.60 -19.34
N PRO A 56 11.74 10.89 -19.92
CA PRO A 56 12.44 11.37 -21.10
C PRO A 56 11.42 11.64 -22.21
N TYR A 57 11.38 12.88 -22.73
CA TYR A 57 10.46 13.24 -23.80
C TYR A 57 10.72 12.41 -25.06
N LYS A 58 9.65 11.92 -25.69
CA LYS A 58 9.69 11.26 -27.00
C LYS A 58 8.41 11.58 -27.76
N ILE A 59 8.57 11.99 -29.01
CA ILE A 59 7.43 12.15 -29.92
C ILE A 59 6.93 10.75 -30.32
N ILE A 60 5.62 10.56 -30.34
CA ILE A 60 5.00 9.27 -30.69
C ILE A 60 4.68 9.25 -32.19
N TRP A 61 5.56 8.63 -32.98
CA TRP A 61 5.34 8.43 -34.42
C TRP A 61 4.90 7.00 -34.76
N SER A 62 5.13 6.06 -33.85
CA SER A 62 4.88 4.64 -34.03
C SER A 62 4.35 3.98 -32.75
N THR A 63 3.85 2.76 -32.88
CA THR A 63 3.46 1.92 -31.74
C THR A 63 4.65 1.58 -30.86
N ASP A 64 5.83 1.36 -31.43
CA ASP A 64 7.05 1.10 -30.65
C ASP A 64 7.46 2.30 -29.80
N ASP A 65 7.22 3.53 -30.27
CA ASP A 65 7.45 4.74 -29.47
C ASP A 65 6.51 4.79 -28.26
N LEU A 66 5.23 4.50 -28.49
CA LEU A 66 4.20 4.48 -27.44
C LEU A 66 4.50 3.40 -26.40
N ILE A 67 4.86 2.19 -26.84
CA ILE A 67 5.26 1.07 -25.97
C ILE A 67 6.51 1.43 -25.18
N SER A 68 7.52 2.01 -25.85
CA SER A 68 8.77 2.43 -25.21
C SER A 68 8.53 3.48 -24.13
N GLN A 69 7.63 4.44 -24.34
CA GLN A 69 7.26 5.41 -23.33
C GLN A 69 6.52 4.77 -22.17
N TRP A 70 5.53 3.91 -22.44
CA TRP A 70 4.80 3.22 -21.39
C TRP A 70 5.69 2.30 -20.53
N LYS A 71 6.72 1.67 -21.10
CA LYS A 71 7.68 0.84 -20.36
C LYS A 71 8.48 1.62 -19.31
N ASN A 72 8.73 2.91 -19.50
CA ASN A 72 9.41 3.72 -18.50
C ASN A 72 8.59 3.84 -17.20
N LEU A 73 7.27 3.80 -17.31
CA LEU A 73 6.37 3.84 -16.16
C LEU A 73 6.49 2.60 -15.26
N LYS A 74 7.26 1.56 -15.63
CA LYS A 74 7.57 0.45 -14.72
C LYS A 74 8.06 0.92 -13.33
N TYR A 75 8.78 2.04 -13.26
CA TYR A 75 9.42 2.51 -12.03
C TYR A 75 8.59 3.55 -11.29
N ALA A 76 8.46 3.38 -9.97
CA ALA A 76 7.70 4.26 -9.08
C ALA A 76 8.04 5.76 -9.16
N PRO A 77 9.30 6.20 -9.37
CA PRO A 77 9.62 7.62 -9.49
C PRO A 77 8.91 8.37 -10.63
N TYR A 78 8.38 7.67 -11.64
CA TYR A 78 7.64 8.28 -12.75
C TYR A 78 6.13 8.32 -12.54
N TYR A 79 5.60 7.47 -11.64
CA TYR A 79 4.17 7.43 -11.28
C TYR A 79 3.83 8.31 -10.10
N GLU A 80 4.65 8.37 -9.05
CA GLU A 80 4.25 9.06 -7.82
C GLU A 80 5.38 9.71 -7.05
N ALA A 81 4.92 10.66 -6.26
CA ALA A 81 5.63 11.47 -5.33
C ALA A 81 4.66 11.84 -4.21
N LEU A 82 5.17 11.91 -2.97
CA LEU A 82 4.36 12.26 -1.81
C LEU A 82 3.49 13.49 -2.03
N ASP A 83 2.31 13.44 -1.43
CA ASP A 83 1.48 14.57 -1.02
C ASP A 83 1.45 15.74 -2.03
N ASP A 84 0.58 15.64 -3.04
CA ASP A 84 0.29 16.71 -4.00
C ASP A 84 -0.02 18.06 -3.35
N LYS A 85 -0.51 18.06 -2.09
CA LYS A 85 -0.80 19.31 -1.38
C LYS A 85 0.48 20.02 -0.95
N LYS A 86 1.53 19.26 -0.63
CA LYS A 86 2.85 19.79 -0.26
C LYS A 86 3.72 20.08 -1.48
N PHE A 87 3.59 19.29 -2.53
CA PHE A 87 4.40 19.37 -3.74
C PHE A 87 3.54 19.47 -5.00
N TYR A 88 2.88 20.61 -5.18
CA TYR A 88 1.92 20.86 -6.27
C TYR A 88 2.47 20.55 -7.69
N GLN A 89 3.79 20.69 -7.87
CA GLN A 89 4.49 20.34 -9.11
C GLN A 89 4.39 18.86 -9.50
N ASN A 90 4.17 17.95 -8.55
CA ASN A 90 4.08 16.52 -8.80
C ASN A 90 2.91 16.20 -9.74
N LYS A 91 1.74 16.79 -9.48
CA LYS A 91 0.56 16.61 -10.35
C LYS A 91 0.81 17.10 -11.78
N LEU A 92 1.49 18.23 -11.93
CA LEU A 92 1.85 18.76 -13.25
C LEU A 92 2.81 17.82 -13.99
N ILE A 93 3.86 17.37 -13.30
CA ILE A 93 4.85 16.42 -13.87
C ILE A 93 4.19 15.10 -14.25
N ARG A 94 3.28 14.57 -13.44
CA ARG A 94 2.56 13.33 -13.78
C ARG A 94 1.66 13.51 -14.99
N LYS A 95 0.93 14.63 -15.06
CA LYS A 95 0.12 14.94 -16.24
C LYS A 95 0.98 15.05 -17.51
N GLU A 96 2.15 15.68 -17.42
CA GLU A 96 3.16 15.68 -18.48
C GLU A 96 3.62 14.25 -18.83
N ASN A 97 3.93 13.42 -17.81
CA ASN A 97 4.35 12.04 -17.99
C ASN A 97 3.29 11.16 -18.66
N PHE A 98 2.00 11.45 -18.53
CA PHE A 98 0.94 10.70 -19.21
C PHE A 98 0.49 11.29 -20.54
N SER A 99 0.99 12.48 -20.90
CA SER A 99 0.56 13.20 -22.11
C SER A 99 0.92 12.48 -23.41
N PHE A 100 1.88 11.55 -23.40
CA PHE A 100 2.20 10.72 -24.56
C PHE A 100 1.06 9.76 -24.96
N LEU A 101 0.07 9.57 -24.09
CA LEU A 101 -1.17 8.84 -24.36
C LEU A 101 -2.22 9.73 -25.06
N ASP A 102 -1.94 11.03 -25.22
CA ASP A 102 -2.78 11.98 -25.92
C ASP A 102 -2.34 12.08 -27.40
N ASN A 103 -3.29 12.32 -28.32
CA ASN A 103 -3.03 12.58 -29.74
C ASN A 103 -2.33 11.44 -30.52
N VAL A 104 -2.76 10.21 -30.27
CA VAL A 104 -2.30 9.00 -30.98
C VAL A 104 -3.22 8.69 -32.17
N THR A 105 -2.65 8.26 -33.31
CA THR A 105 -3.43 7.87 -34.50
C THR A 105 -4.21 6.57 -34.27
N GLU A 106 -5.31 6.37 -34.99
CA GLU A 106 -6.15 5.16 -34.83
C GLU A 106 -5.36 3.86 -35.02
N LYS A 107 -4.44 3.82 -35.99
CA LYS A 107 -3.55 2.67 -36.21
C LYS A 107 -2.73 2.34 -34.96
N ILE A 108 -2.06 3.34 -34.37
CA ILE A 108 -1.24 3.16 -33.17
C ILE A 108 -2.12 2.75 -31.97
N LYS A 109 -3.32 3.33 -31.83
CA LYS A 109 -4.27 2.92 -30.78
C LYS A 109 -4.59 1.43 -30.85
N ARG A 110 -4.92 0.93 -32.05
CA ARG A 110 -5.28 -0.47 -32.30
C ARG A 110 -4.15 -1.42 -31.89
N GLU A 111 -2.94 -1.14 -32.35
CA GLU A 111 -1.78 -1.99 -32.07
C GLU A 111 -1.40 -1.93 -30.58
N PHE A 112 -1.50 -0.76 -29.94
CA PHE A 112 -1.24 -0.61 -28.52
C PHE A 112 -2.27 -1.32 -27.64
N VAL A 113 -3.56 -1.31 -28.01
CA VAL A 113 -4.61 -2.07 -27.31
C VAL A 113 -4.24 -3.56 -27.26
N GLU A 114 -3.81 -4.15 -28.38
CA GLU A 114 -3.39 -5.55 -28.42
C GLU A 114 -2.11 -5.81 -27.62
N TYR A 115 -1.14 -4.90 -27.68
CA TYR A 115 0.06 -4.98 -26.83
C TYR A 115 -0.29 -4.94 -25.34
N PHE A 116 -1.14 -4.00 -24.91
CA PHE A 116 -1.56 -3.85 -23.52
C PHE A 116 -2.29 -5.10 -23.02
N LYS A 117 -3.20 -5.68 -23.82
CA LYS A 117 -3.88 -6.93 -23.50
C LYS A 117 -2.89 -8.07 -23.29
N LYS A 118 -1.90 -8.20 -24.18
CA LYS A 118 -0.85 -9.23 -24.07
C LYS A 118 0.02 -9.04 -22.82
N GLU A 119 0.48 -7.82 -22.57
CA GLU A 119 1.39 -7.53 -21.44
C GLU A 119 0.70 -7.67 -20.09
N THR A 120 -0.56 -7.24 -19.98
CA THR A 120 -1.26 -7.15 -18.68
C THR A 120 -2.26 -8.26 -18.43
N SER A 121 -2.64 -9.01 -19.47
CA SER A 121 -3.76 -9.96 -19.50
C SER A 121 -5.16 -9.35 -19.39
N PHE A 122 -5.29 -8.02 -19.41
CA PHE A 122 -6.58 -7.34 -19.53
C PHE A 122 -7.27 -7.71 -20.87
N PRO A 123 -8.61 -7.85 -20.95
CA PRO A 123 -9.64 -7.62 -19.92
C PRO A 123 -9.88 -8.79 -18.97
N ASN A 124 -9.11 -9.88 -19.01
CA ASN A 124 -9.31 -11.02 -18.12
C ASN A 124 -8.86 -10.68 -16.69
N LEU A 125 -9.78 -10.14 -15.88
CA LEU A 125 -9.50 -9.63 -14.53
C LEU A 125 -8.97 -10.70 -13.57
N LYS A 126 -9.32 -11.97 -13.79
CA LYS A 126 -8.77 -13.09 -13.02
C LYS A 126 -7.28 -13.24 -13.28
N LYS A 127 -6.87 -13.29 -14.56
CA LYS A 127 -5.46 -13.33 -14.96
C LYS A 127 -4.69 -12.07 -14.55
N VAL A 128 -5.30 -10.90 -14.67
CA VAL A 128 -4.72 -9.64 -14.16
C VAL A 128 -4.43 -9.75 -12.67
N SER A 129 -5.39 -10.24 -11.88
CA SER A 129 -5.22 -10.40 -10.43
C SER A 129 -4.15 -11.44 -10.08
N GLU A 130 -4.04 -12.52 -10.86
CA GLU A 130 -2.95 -13.51 -10.74
C GLU A 130 -1.58 -12.90 -11.07
N ASN A 131 -1.48 -12.08 -12.12
CA ASN A 131 -0.24 -11.37 -12.46
C ASN A 131 0.20 -10.41 -11.34
N ILE A 132 -0.74 -9.73 -10.70
CA ILE A 132 -0.47 -8.87 -9.54
C ILE A 132 0.09 -9.68 -8.36
N GLU A 133 -0.55 -10.80 -8.01
CA GLU A 133 -0.05 -11.69 -6.95
C GLU A 133 1.35 -12.22 -7.26
N ASN A 134 1.58 -12.62 -8.51
CA ASN A 134 2.88 -13.14 -8.96
C ASN A 134 3.98 -12.07 -8.89
N GLU A 135 3.68 -10.84 -9.32
CA GLU A 135 4.63 -9.72 -9.21
C GLU A 135 4.92 -9.41 -7.73
N PHE A 136 3.90 -9.39 -6.86
CA PHE A 136 4.13 -9.19 -5.42
C PHE A 136 5.04 -10.26 -4.82
N VAL A 137 4.74 -11.55 -5.04
CA VAL A 137 5.51 -12.67 -4.50
C VAL A 137 6.96 -12.62 -5.00
N LYS A 138 7.14 -12.38 -6.31
CA LYS A 138 8.46 -12.27 -6.93
C LYS A 138 9.27 -11.15 -6.29
N GLN A 139 8.69 -9.95 -6.17
CA GLN A 139 9.41 -8.78 -5.68
C GLN A 139 9.67 -8.83 -4.18
N VAL A 140 8.78 -9.43 -3.39
CA VAL A 140 9.03 -9.71 -1.97
C VAL A 140 10.24 -10.63 -1.80
N LYS A 141 10.32 -11.73 -2.57
CA LYS A 141 11.48 -12.65 -2.55
C LYS A 141 12.77 -11.95 -2.95
N ASN A 142 12.78 -11.29 -4.10
CA ASN A 142 13.94 -10.55 -4.59
C ASN A 142 14.39 -9.49 -3.58
N SER A 143 13.45 -8.77 -2.97
CA SER A 143 13.77 -7.72 -2.00
C SER A 143 14.42 -8.26 -0.74
N ALA A 144 14.01 -9.43 -0.24
CA ALA A 144 14.65 -10.07 0.91
C ALA A 144 16.09 -10.50 0.58
N GLU A 145 16.30 -11.13 -0.58
CA GLU A 145 17.63 -11.56 -1.05
C GLU A 145 18.60 -10.38 -1.20
N MET A 146 18.11 -9.24 -1.72
CA MET A 146 18.91 -8.02 -1.87
C MET A 146 19.23 -7.32 -0.53
N VAL A 147 18.53 -7.64 0.57
CA VAL A 147 18.87 -7.11 1.90
C VAL A 147 20.01 -7.91 2.52
N SER A 148 19.84 -9.23 2.62
CA SER A 148 20.84 -10.15 3.18
C SER A 148 20.38 -11.60 3.01
N PRO A 149 21.30 -12.57 2.77
CA PRO A 149 20.96 -14.00 2.80
C PRO A 149 20.43 -14.49 4.15
N ASN A 150 20.66 -13.72 5.24
CA ASN A 150 20.19 -14.06 6.58
C ASN A 150 18.82 -13.43 6.93
N VAL A 151 18.17 -12.78 5.96
CA VAL A 151 16.80 -12.26 6.12
C VAL A 151 15.84 -13.18 5.37
N ASN A 152 14.93 -13.80 6.10
CA ASN A 152 13.95 -14.73 5.54
C ASN A 152 12.55 -14.12 5.59
N ILE A 153 11.73 -14.40 4.58
CA ILE A 153 10.30 -14.07 4.64
C ILE A 153 9.59 -15.16 5.43
N VAL A 154 8.91 -14.79 6.52
CA VAL A 154 8.08 -15.71 7.31
C VAL A 154 6.69 -15.80 6.70
N SER A 155 6.10 -14.64 6.42
CA SER A 155 4.79 -14.55 5.77
C SER A 155 4.67 -13.30 4.93
N ALA A 156 3.91 -13.35 3.83
CA ALA A 156 3.49 -12.17 3.10
C ALA A 156 2.09 -12.39 2.51
N GLY A 157 1.25 -11.36 2.53
CA GLY A 157 -0.14 -11.49 2.15
C GLY A 157 -0.86 -10.14 2.09
N TYR A 158 -2.18 -10.16 1.99
CA TYR A 158 -3.01 -8.96 1.85
C TYR A 158 -4.50 -9.24 2.18
N ASP A 159 -5.35 -8.21 2.16
CA ASP A 159 -6.80 -8.33 2.41
C ASP A 159 -7.52 -9.15 1.30
N PRO A 160 -8.11 -10.33 1.60
CA PRO A 160 -8.78 -11.17 0.59
C PRO A 160 -9.99 -10.50 -0.06
N THR A 161 -10.53 -9.44 0.54
CA THR A 161 -11.73 -8.74 0.08
C THR A 161 -11.43 -7.56 -0.85
N CYS A 162 -10.15 -7.29 -1.12
CA CYS A 162 -9.71 -6.28 -2.07
C CYS A 162 -10.02 -6.69 -3.52
N SER A 163 -9.80 -5.79 -4.49
CA SER A 163 -10.07 -6.11 -5.90
C SER A 163 -9.24 -7.28 -6.43
N VAL A 164 -8.01 -7.45 -5.96
CA VAL A 164 -7.13 -8.56 -6.37
C VAL A 164 -7.62 -9.88 -5.78
N GLY A 165 -7.97 -9.89 -4.48
CA GLY A 165 -8.49 -11.07 -3.78
C GLY A 165 -9.80 -11.57 -4.38
N LEU A 166 -10.68 -10.63 -4.74
CA LEU A 166 -11.95 -10.90 -5.42
C LEU A 166 -11.82 -11.16 -6.94
N LYS A 167 -10.59 -11.19 -7.49
CA LYS A 167 -10.30 -11.44 -8.91
C LYS A 167 -10.98 -10.44 -9.87
N LYS A 168 -11.04 -9.17 -9.46
CA LYS A 168 -11.70 -8.04 -10.13
C LYS A 168 -10.77 -6.81 -10.24
N ALA A 169 -9.46 -7.02 -10.20
CA ALA A 169 -8.45 -5.97 -10.33
C ALA A 169 -8.22 -5.55 -11.78
N PHE A 170 -7.84 -4.28 -11.96
CA PHE A 170 -7.24 -3.80 -13.20
C PHE A 170 -5.71 -3.82 -13.10
N PRO A 171 -4.98 -3.82 -14.21
CA PRO A 171 -3.53 -3.61 -14.20
C PRO A 171 -3.18 -2.33 -13.43
N GLY A 172 -2.15 -2.40 -12.60
CA GLY A 172 -1.75 -1.29 -11.73
C GLY A 172 -2.63 -1.13 -10.47
N SER A 173 -3.54 -2.07 -10.18
CA SER A 173 -4.20 -2.08 -8.85
C SER A 173 -3.18 -2.42 -7.76
N ASP A 174 -3.45 -1.91 -6.57
CA ASP A 174 -2.75 -2.18 -5.32
C ASP A 174 -3.24 -3.47 -4.64
N LEU A 175 -2.57 -3.82 -3.54
CA LEU A 175 -2.98 -4.85 -2.61
C LEU A 175 -3.39 -4.19 -1.30
N ASP A 176 -4.69 -4.01 -1.08
CA ASP A 176 -5.21 -3.42 0.17
C ASP A 176 -4.62 -4.16 1.38
N LYS A 177 -4.01 -3.39 2.30
CA LYS A 177 -3.40 -3.88 3.54
C LYS A 177 -2.40 -5.03 3.30
N ALA A 178 -1.61 -4.93 2.24
CA ALA A 178 -0.49 -5.83 2.04
C ALA A 178 0.45 -5.80 3.25
N TYR A 179 0.97 -6.97 3.60
CA TYR A 179 1.89 -7.13 4.71
C TYR A 179 3.06 -8.05 4.36
N VAL A 180 4.18 -7.85 5.05
CA VAL A 180 5.33 -8.77 5.04
C VAL A 180 5.87 -8.94 6.46
N VAL A 181 6.09 -10.19 6.86
CA VAL A 181 6.76 -10.58 8.10
C VAL A 181 8.13 -11.14 7.77
N LEU A 182 9.17 -10.55 8.35
CA LEU A 182 10.56 -10.94 8.15
C LEU A 182 11.13 -11.64 9.40
N GLN A 183 11.90 -12.69 9.19
CA GLN A 183 12.82 -13.23 10.18
C GLN A 183 14.19 -12.62 9.93
N ASN A 184 14.72 -11.91 10.92
CA ASN A 184 16.02 -11.26 10.83
C ASN A 184 17.06 -12.07 11.60
N ASN A 185 17.88 -12.84 10.89
CA ASN A 185 19.04 -13.55 11.47
C ASN A 185 20.37 -12.86 11.10
N SER A 186 20.30 -11.61 10.62
CA SER A 186 21.48 -10.83 10.24
C SER A 186 22.03 -10.04 11.45
N CYS A 187 23.19 -9.41 11.27
CA CYS A 187 23.74 -8.47 12.25
C CYS A 187 23.08 -7.08 12.23
N MET A 188 22.21 -6.80 11.25
CA MET A 188 21.51 -5.53 11.15
C MET A 188 20.35 -5.47 12.16
N ASN A 189 20.06 -4.28 12.67
CA ASN A 189 18.87 -4.09 13.49
C ASN A 189 17.59 -4.15 12.63
N SER A 190 16.44 -4.41 13.27
CA SER A 190 15.16 -4.58 12.55
C SER A 190 14.75 -3.36 11.71
N PHE A 191 15.05 -2.14 12.18
CA PHE A 191 14.71 -0.92 11.45
C PHE A 191 15.49 -0.81 10.14
N GLU A 192 16.79 -1.10 10.17
CA GLU A 192 17.64 -1.11 8.98
C GLU A 192 17.18 -2.17 7.96
N VAL A 193 16.88 -3.39 8.42
CA VAL A 193 16.36 -4.47 7.57
C VAL A 193 15.04 -4.06 6.89
N ILE A 194 14.08 -3.55 7.67
CA ILE A 194 12.78 -3.11 7.15
C ILE A 194 12.97 -2.00 6.10
N ASN A 195 13.80 -0.99 6.38
CA ASN A 195 13.99 0.12 5.44
C ASN A 195 14.66 -0.31 4.14
N LYS A 196 15.70 -1.15 4.21
CA LYS A 196 16.33 -1.70 3.00
C LYS A 196 15.34 -2.55 2.20
N PHE A 197 14.55 -3.37 2.88
CA PHE A 197 13.51 -4.18 2.24
C PHE A 197 12.45 -3.34 1.54
N LYS A 198 11.86 -2.35 2.24
CA LYS A 198 10.86 -1.43 1.66
C LYS A 198 11.47 -0.65 0.47
N SER A 199 12.72 -0.22 0.58
CA SER A 199 13.42 0.45 -0.53
C SER A 199 13.55 -0.47 -1.75
N ASN A 200 13.98 -1.71 -1.57
CA ASN A 200 14.10 -2.67 -2.66
C ASN A 200 12.75 -2.94 -3.34
N LEU A 201 11.66 -3.07 -2.58
CA LEU A 201 10.32 -3.23 -3.14
C LEU A 201 9.92 -2.04 -4.01
N TRP A 202 10.14 -0.81 -3.52
CA TRP A 202 9.80 0.43 -4.21
C TRP A 202 10.49 0.56 -5.58
N PHE A 203 11.78 0.23 -5.67
CA PHE A 203 12.55 0.42 -6.91
C PHE A 203 12.37 -0.69 -7.93
N ASN A 204 12.04 -1.90 -7.50
CA ASN A 204 12.06 -3.08 -8.37
C ASN A 204 10.66 -3.57 -8.80
N THR A 205 9.60 -3.16 -8.10
CA THR A 205 8.23 -3.56 -8.44
C THR A 205 7.73 -2.87 -9.69
N ASP A 206 7.19 -3.64 -10.64
CA ASP A 206 6.59 -3.10 -11.86
C ASP A 206 5.25 -2.42 -11.58
N GLN A 207 5.26 -1.09 -11.50
CA GLN A 207 4.08 -0.28 -11.16
C GLN A 207 2.96 -0.36 -12.19
N ARG A 208 3.25 -0.83 -13.41
CA ARG A 208 2.23 -1.04 -14.46
C ARG A 208 1.39 -2.29 -14.17
N ILE A 209 1.94 -3.23 -13.39
CA ILE A 209 1.27 -4.45 -12.98
C ILE A 209 0.71 -4.29 -11.56
N LEU A 210 1.55 -3.92 -10.60
CA LEU A 210 1.21 -3.75 -9.18
C LEU A 210 1.66 -2.37 -8.70
N SER A 211 0.71 -1.55 -8.27
CA SER A 211 1.01 -0.25 -7.67
C SER A 211 1.35 -0.42 -6.19
N LEU A 212 2.59 -0.09 -5.82
CA LEU A 212 3.05 0.03 -4.43
C LEU A 212 3.56 1.45 -4.15
N ASN A 213 3.16 2.43 -4.98
CA ASN A 213 3.80 3.73 -4.98
C ASN A 213 3.12 4.77 -4.06
N ASN A 214 1.95 4.48 -3.52
CA ASN A 214 1.24 5.37 -2.58
C ASN A 214 1.44 4.92 -1.12
N GLU A 215 1.44 5.87 -0.18
CA GLU A 215 1.52 5.61 1.27
C GLU A 215 0.50 4.57 1.74
N ASP A 216 -0.75 4.68 1.29
CA ASP A 216 -1.85 3.77 1.65
C ASP A 216 -1.76 2.39 0.98
N THR A 217 -0.88 2.23 -0.01
CA THR A 217 -0.75 1.01 -0.86
C THR A 217 0.54 0.25 -0.60
N PHE A 218 1.49 0.89 0.09
CA PHE A 218 2.78 0.28 0.40
C PHE A 218 2.59 -0.82 1.46
N PRO A 219 3.22 -2.00 1.32
CA PRO A 219 3.05 -3.06 2.30
C PRO A 219 3.60 -2.67 3.67
N GLU A 220 2.87 -3.00 4.73
CA GLU A 220 3.40 -2.87 6.08
C GLU A 220 4.38 -4.01 6.38
N VAL A 221 5.55 -3.69 6.94
CA VAL A 221 6.64 -4.66 7.08
C VAL A 221 7.15 -4.65 8.51
N LEU A 222 7.07 -5.80 9.18
CA LEU A 222 7.60 -6.00 10.53
C LEU A 222 8.46 -7.25 10.62
N THR A 223 9.36 -7.28 11.60
CA THR A 223 10.13 -8.49 11.94
C THR A 223 9.39 -9.34 12.96
N MET A 224 9.67 -10.64 13.00
CA MET A 224 9.15 -11.56 14.03
C MET A 224 9.40 -11.07 15.45
N ASP A 225 10.60 -10.53 15.72
CA ASP A 225 10.95 -9.96 17.01
C ASP A 225 10.10 -8.73 17.33
N GLY A 226 9.89 -7.85 16.34
CA GLY A 226 9.05 -6.66 16.48
C GLY A 226 7.59 -7.02 16.79
N ILE A 227 7.04 -8.03 16.12
CA ILE A 227 5.70 -8.55 16.38
C ILE A 227 5.62 -9.12 17.79
N THR A 228 6.53 -10.02 18.16
CA THR A 228 6.53 -10.70 19.46
C THR A 228 6.67 -9.71 20.62
N TYR A 229 7.58 -8.74 20.48
CA TYR A 229 7.77 -7.67 21.45
C TYR A 229 6.49 -6.84 21.62
N THR A 230 5.87 -6.45 20.53
CA THR A 230 4.67 -5.61 20.53
C THR A 230 3.48 -6.33 21.15
N LEU A 231 3.24 -7.59 20.76
CA LEU A 231 2.18 -8.43 21.34
C LEU A 231 2.36 -8.56 22.86
N LYS A 232 3.58 -8.88 23.32
CA LYS A 232 3.89 -9.00 24.74
C LYS A 232 3.56 -7.73 25.53
N LYS A 233 3.86 -6.56 24.99
CA LYS A 233 3.57 -5.26 25.63
C LYS A 233 2.07 -4.99 25.69
N LEU A 234 1.34 -5.20 24.60
CA LEU A 234 -0.11 -4.97 24.54
C LEU A 234 -0.89 -5.97 25.39
N ASP A 235 -0.46 -7.24 25.42
CA ASP A 235 -1.07 -8.27 26.25
C ASP A 235 -0.83 -8.04 27.74
N LYS A 236 0.29 -7.39 28.12
CA LYS A 236 0.51 -6.97 29.51
C LYS A 236 -0.57 -5.98 29.95
N VAL A 237 -0.95 -5.04 29.08
CA VAL A 237 -2.05 -4.09 29.35
C VAL A 237 -3.38 -4.81 29.41
N PHE A 238 -3.65 -5.74 28.49
CA PHE A 238 -4.87 -6.55 28.53
C PHE A 238 -5.04 -7.29 29.87
N LYS A 239 -3.96 -7.86 30.42
CA LYS A 239 -3.99 -8.59 31.69
C LYS A 239 -4.40 -7.74 32.89
N THR A 240 -4.23 -6.42 32.85
CA THR A 240 -4.66 -5.52 33.94
C THR A 240 -6.14 -5.15 33.86
N MET A 241 -6.80 -5.41 32.73
CA MET A 241 -8.19 -5.01 32.49
C MET A 241 -9.24 -6.02 32.99
N LEU A 242 -8.82 -7.23 33.39
CA LEU A 242 -9.65 -8.27 34.02
C LEU A 242 -10.98 -8.58 33.29
N PHE A 243 -10.93 -8.76 31.95
CA PHE A 243 -12.12 -9.11 31.18
C PHE A 243 -12.69 -10.50 31.54
N SER A 244 -14.01 -10.57 31.71
CA SER A 244 -14.76 -11.82 31.87
C SER A 244 -14.68 -12.70 30.62
N GLN A 245 -15.03 -13.97 30.74
CA GLN A 245 -15.10 -14.88 29.60
C GLN A 245 -16.15 -14.42 28.57
N ASP A 246 -17.33 -13.97 29.03
CA ASP A 246 -18.37 -13.42 28.16
C ASP A 246 -17.88 -12.23 27.34
N SER A 247 -17.08 -11.34 27.94
CA SER A 247 -16.50 -10.19 27.22
C SER A 247 -15.56 -10.66 26.10
N LYS A 248 -14.73 -11.67 26.37
CA LYS A 248 -13.80 -12.23 25.39
C LYS A 248 -14.56 -12.89 24.23
N ASP A 249 -15.60 -13.65 24.52
CA ASP A 249 -16.41 -14.31 23.49
C ASP A 249 -17.21 -13.29 22.68
N TYR A 250 -17.66 -12.20 23.31
CA TYR A 250 -18.25 -11.07 22.60
C TYR A 250 -17.27 -10.38 21.65
N PHE A 251 -16.01 -10.16 22.04
CA PHE A 251 -14.99 -9.61 21.14
C PHE A 251 -14.74 -10.53 19.93
N LYS A 252 -14.67 -11.85 20.14
CA LYS A 252 -14.58 -12.83 19.04
C LYS A 252 -15.79 -12.77 18.12
N TYR A 253 -16.98 -12.59 18.67
CA TYR A 253 -18.21 -12.44 17.89
C TYR A 253 -18.16 -11.20 17.00
N LEU A 254 -17.79 -10.04 17.56
CA LEU A 254 -17.67 -8.78 16.82
C LEU A 254 -16.68 -8.92 15.65
N ARG A 255 -15.52 -9.54 15.89
CA ARG A 255 -14.50 -9.79 14.88
C ARG A 255 -15.01 -10.50 13.62
N MET A 256 -15.99 -11.38 13.78
CA MET A 256 -16.50 -12.21 12.69
C MET A 256 -17.81 -11.72 12.09
N ASN A 257 -18.45 -10.67 12.65
CA ASN A 257 -19.82 -10.32 12.28
C ASN A 257 -20.11 -8.81 12.27
N GLU A 258 -19.26 -7.96 12.84
CA GLU A 258 -19.51 -6.53 12.92
C GLU A 258 -18.76 -5.76 11.83
N LEU A 259 -19.47 -4.86 11.16
CA LEU A 259 -18.94 -4.01 10.11
C LEU A 259 -18.91 -2.52 10.48
N ASP A 260 -19.64 -2.10 11.51
CA ASP A 260 -19.46 -0.75 12.05
C ASP A 260 -18.08 -0.65 12.71
N PRO A 261 -17.19 0.28 12.29
CA PRO A 261 -15.84 0.32 12.83
C PRO A 261 -15.75 0.62 14.32
N VAL A 262 -16.68 1.41 14.86
CA VAL A 262 -16.68 1.78 16.28
C VAL A 262 -17.08 0.58 17.13
N LYS A 263 -18.13 -0.15 16.74
CA LYS A 263 -18.53 -1.39 17.41
C LYS A 263 -17.49 -2.48 17.22
N GLY A 264 -17.00 -2.66 16.00
CA GLY A 264 -15.98 -3.66 15.66
C GLY A 264 -14.69 -3.44 16.45
N GLY A 265 -14.21 -2.20 16.53
CA GLY A 265 -13.01 -1.80 17.28
C GLY A 265 -13.21 -1.59 18.78
N LEU A 266 -14.29 -2.11 19.38
CA LEU A 266 -14.58 -1.94 20.82
C LEU A 266 -13.42 -2.40 21.70
N PHE A 267 -12.89 -3.61 21.43
CA PHE A 267 -11.74 -4.14 22.15
C PHE A 267 -10.54 -3.18 22.11
N ASN A 268 -10.16 -2.75 20.91
CA ASN A 268 -9.03 -1.85 20.69
C ASN A 268 -9.25 -0.49 21.39
N THR A 269 -10.48 0.02 21.38
CA THR A 269 -10.84 1.27 22.07
C THR A 269 -10.71 1.15 23.59
N LEU A 270 -11.14 0.03 24.17
CA LEU A 270 -10.99 -0.21 25.60
C LEU A 270 -9.53 -0.33 26.00
N LEU A 271 -8.73 -1.04 25.20
CA LEU A 271 -7.30 -1.19 25.42
C LEU A 271 -6.56 0.15 25.31
N ALA A 272 -6.86 0.94 24.28
CA ALA A 272 -6.24 2.25 24.04
C ALA A 272 -6.41 3.22 25.23
N LYS A 273 -7.57 3.19 25.91
CA LYS A 273 -7.82 3.97 27.14
C LYS A 273 -6.93 3.59 28.33
N LYS A 274 -6.31 2.41 28.29
CA LYS A 274 -5.44 1.87 29.35
C LYS A 274 -3.97 1.78 28.94
N LEU A 275 -3.62 2.13 27.70
CA LEU A 275 -2.24 2.11 27.23
C LEU A 275 -1.43 3.16 28.00
N PRO A 276 -0.33 2.76 28.69
CA PRO A 276 0.59 3.70 29.30
C PRO A 276 1.40 4.41 28.20
N PHE A 277 1.48 5.74 28.28
CA PHE A 277 2.17 6.57 27.28
C PHE A 277 3.68 6.26 27.15
N GLU A 278 4.28 5.58 28.12
CA GLU A 278 5.73 5.38 28.21
C GLU A 278 6.24 4.11 27.48
N ASP A 279 5.39 3.12 27.22
CA ASP A 279 5.82 1.81 26.68
C ASP A 279 5.53 1.64 25.17
N ILE A 280 4.32 2.00 24.74
CA ILE A 280 3.86 1.93 23.34
C ILE A 280 2.88 3.08 23.12
N SER A 281 3.09 3.87 22.06
CA SER A 281 2.15 4.94 21.71
C SER A 281 0.81 4.38 21.22
N LYS A 282 -0.28 5.12 21.48
CA LYS A 282 -1.62 4.77 20.98
C LYS A 282 -1.64 4.65 19.45
N GLU A 283 -0.91 5.52 18.76
CA GLU A 283 -0.79 5.48 17.30
C GLU A 283 -0.09 4.21 16.81
N TYR A 284 1.01 3.80 17.47
CA TYR A 284 1.69 2.56 17.12
C TYR A 284 0.80 1.35 17.39
N ALA A 285 0.10 1.30 18.53
CA ALA A 285 -0.83 0.22 18.85
C ALA A 285 -1.99 0.13 17.84
N LYS A 286 -2.53 1.28 17.40
CA LYS A 286 -3.52 1.37 16.32
C LYS A 286 -2.96 0.77 15.04
N ASN A 287 -1.83 1.27 14.54
CA ASN A 287 -1.23 0.79 13.28
C ASN A 287 -0.87 -0.70 13.36
N PHE A 288 -0.40 -1.17 14.52
CA PHE A 288 -0.13 -2.58 14.75
C PHE A 288 -1.40 -3.43 14.75
N ALA A 289 -2.57 -2.90 15.18
CA ALA A 289 -3.85 -3.59 15.03
C ALA A 289 -4.21 -3.78 13.54
N TYR A 290 -4.05 -2.73 12.71
CA TYR A 290 -4.22 -2.84 11.25
C TYR A 290 -3.32 -3.94 10.65
N PHE A 291 -2.06 -3.98 11.08
CA PHE A 291 -1.10 -4.99 10.64
C PHE A 291 -1.47 -6.41 11.09
N ILE A 292 -1.70 -6.63 12.38
CA ILE A 292 -1.88 -7.98 12.92
C ILE A 292 -3.16 -8.64 12.41
N GLU A 293 -4.21 -7.85 12.14
CA GLU A 293 -5.43 -8.34 11.49
C GLU A 293 -5.14 -8.82 10.07
N SER A 294 -4.30 -8.11 9.33
CA SER A 294 -3.89 -8.50 7.99
C SER A 294 -3.08 -9.79 8.00
N VAL A 295 -2.20 -9.98 8.99
CA VAL A 295 -1.45 -11.24 9.16
C VAL A 295 -2.37 -12.40 9.54
N ARG A 296 -3.36 -12.14 10.39
CA ARG A 296 -4.25 -13.16 10.99
C ARG A 296 -5.37 -13.62 10.05
N ASP A 297 -6.04 -12.66 9.42
CA ASP A 297 -7.25 -12.89 8.60
C ASP A 297 -6.99 -12.73 7.10
N GLY A 298 -5.79 -12.28 6.71
CA GLY A 298 -5.44 -12.02 5.33
C GLY A 298 -5.24 -13.27 4.48
N LYS A 299 -5.27 -13.08 3.17
CA LYS A 299 -4.81 -14.11 2.22
C LYS A 299 -3.30 -14.19 2.28
N ASN A 300 -2.79 -15.35 2.68
CA ASN A 300 -1.37 -15.61 2.76
C ASN A 300 -0.83 -16.13 1.41
N LEU A 301 0.12 -15.42 0.82
CA LEU A 301 0.74 -15.78 -0.46
C LEU A 301 2.11 -16.47 -0.29
N ILE A 302 2.82 -16.16 0.79
CA ILE A 302 4.09 -16.79 1.13
C ILE A 302 3.99 -17.29 2.56
N LYS A 303 4.17 -18.60 2.78
CA LYS A 303 4.19 -19.21 4.11
C LYS A 303 5.48 -20.03 4.24
N ASN A 304 6.46 -19.51 4.97
CA ASN A 304 7.71 -20.23 5.23
C ASN A 304 7.54 -21.14 6.44
N THR A 305 7.38 -22.44 6.19
CA THR A 305 7.06 -23.45 7.20
C THR A 305 8.08 -23.53 8.35
N GLN A 306 9.35 -23.16 8.11
CA GLN A 306 10.38 -23.16 9.15
C GLN A 306 10.09 -22.17 10.28
N TYR A 307 9.53 -21.01 9.96
CA TYR A 307 9.32 -19.91 10.92
C TYR A 307 7.84 -19.64 11.20
N TYR A 308 6.95 -20.03 10.28
CA TYR A 308 5.54 -19.65 10.35
C TYR A 308 4.81 -20.20 11.59
N TRP A 309 5.20 -21.38 12.09
CA TRP A 309 4.62 -21.94 13.31
C TRP A 309 4.86 -21.05 14.54
N GLN A 310 5.97 -20.31 14.57
CA GLN A 310 6.27 -19.35 15.64
C GLN A 310 5.33 -18.15 15.55
N LEU A 311 5.05 -17.67 14.35
CA LEU A 311 4.10 -16.60 14.10
C LEU A 311 2.67 -17.03 14.45
N GLU A 312 2.25 -18.22 14.01
CA GLU A 312 0.95 -18.81 14.37
C GLU A 312 0.82 -18.93 15.88
N SER A 313 1.85 -19.44 16.57
CA SER A 313 1.86 -19.55 18.03
C SER A 313 1.80 -18.19 18.72
N ALA A 314 2.54 -17.19 18.25
CA ALA A 314 2.51 -15.84 18.81
C ALA A 314 1.11 -15.19 18.68
N ILE A 315 0.46 -15.36 17.52
CA ILE A 315 -0.90 -14.87 17.27
C ILE A 315 -1.91 -15.63 18.13
N ALA A 316 -1.83 -16.97 18.15
CA ALA A 316 -2.76 -17.83 18.88
C ALA A 316 -2.69 -17.61 20.39
N ASN A 317 -1.54 -17.23 20.94
CA ASN A 317 -1.34 -17.01 22.37
C ASN A 317 -1.53 -15.55 22.81
N SER A 318 -1.80 -14.64 21.89
CA SER A 318 -1.94 -13.21 22.19
C SER A 318 -3.41 -12.76 22.21
N PRO A 319 -3.97 -12.38 23.38
CA PRO A 319 -5.27 -11.72 23.47
C PRO A 319 -5.42 -10.52 22.52
N PHE A 320 -4.39 -9.68 22.41
CA PHE A 320 -4.43 -8.55 21.49
C PHE A 320 -4.61 -9.01 20.05
N ALA A 321 -3.84 -9.99 19.60
CA ALA A 321 -3.99 -10.55 18.25
C ALA A 321 -5.31 -11.30 18.08
N GLN A 322 -5.86 -11.95 19.11
CA GLN A 322 -7.12 -12.67 19.00
C GLN A 322 -8.34 -11.74 18.88
N TYR A 323 -8.33 -10.59 19.55
CA TYR A 323 -9.50 -9.73 19.70
C TYR A 323 -9.46 -8.43 18.87
N SER A 324 -8.31 -8.04 18.32
CA SER A 324 -8.21 -6.84 17.49
C SER A 324 -9.11 -6.90 16.25
N ASN A 325 -9.86 -5.83 16.01
CA ASN A 325 -10.83 -5.73 14.91
C ASN A 325 -11.07 -4.28 14.41
N VAL A 326 -9.99 -3.49 14.30
CA VAL A 326 -10.00 -2.12 13.76
C VAL A 326 -10.27 -2.07 12.26
N THR A 327 -9.98 -3.12 11.50
CA THR A 327 -10.17 -3.15 10.04
C THR A 327 -11.37 -3.96 9.57
N GLN A 328 -11.94 -4.75 10.49
CA GLN A 328 -13.04 -5.68 10.24
C GLN A 328 -12.76 -6.68 9.11
N MET A 329 -11.49 -7.05 8.87
CA MET A 329 -11.10 -7.93 7.76
C MET A 329 -11.83 -9.29 7.82
N GLY A 330 -11.75 -9.99 8.95
CA GLY A 330 -12.46 -11.27 9.13
C GLY A 330 -13.98 -11.17 8.95
N ALA A 331 -14.61 -10.10 9.42
CA ALA A 331 -16.05 -9.87 9.23
C ALA A 331 -16.38 -9.56 7.75
N HIS A 332 -15.57 -8.76 7.07
CA HIS A 332 -15.74 -8.47 5.65
C HIS A 332 -15.65 -9.75 4.81
N ASP A 333 -14.64 -10.59 5.05
CA ASP A 333 -14.43 -11.84 4.31
C ASP A 333 -15.55 -12.84 4.55
N LYS A 334 -15.91 -13.08 5.81
CA LYS A 334 -17.02 -13.97 6.17
C LYS A 334 -18.36 -13.50 5.61
N LEU A 335 -18.69 -12.21 5.72
CA LEU A 335 -19.98 -11.71 5.25
C LEU A 335 -20.07 -11.68 3.72
N LEU A 336 -18.95 -11.48 3.02
CA LEU A 336 -18.91 -11.62 1.55
C LEU A 336 -19.08 -13.08 1.13
N SER A 337 -18.32 -14.01 1.72
CA SER A 337 -18.38 -15.44 1.39
C SER A 337 -19.74 -16.08 1.71
N THR A 338 -20.45 -15.59 2.72
CA THR A 338 -21.81 -16.03 3.07
C THR A 338 -22.92 -15.27 2.34
N GLY A 339 -22.59 -14.32 1.45
CA GLY A 339 -23.56 -13.51 0.72
C GLY A 339 -24.33 -12.48 1.56
N ARG A 340 -23.97 -12.30 2.84
CA ARG A 340 -24.59 -11.33 3.76
C ARG A 340 -24.09 -9.90 3.56
N LYS A 341 -22.99 -9.70 2.85
CA LYS A 341 -22.47 -8.40 2.38
C LYS A 341 -22.39 -8.42 0.85
N LYS A 342 -22.80 -7.32 0.21
CA LYS A 342 -22.65 -7.15 -1.24
C LYS A 342 -21.22 -6.74 -1.60
N ILE A 343 -20.75 -7.21 -2.75
CA ILE A 343 -19.51 -6.72 -3.37
C ILE A 343 -19.70 -5.23 -3.73
N LYS A 344 -18.64 -4.41 -3.59
CA LYS A 344 -18.65 -2.99 -4.00
C LYS A 344 -19.13 -2.85 -5.46
N THR A 345 -19.99 -1.87 -5.75
CA THR A 345 -20.60 -1.63 -7.07
C THR A 345 -19.54 -1.50 -8.16
N LYS A 346 -18.45 -0.77 -7.91
CA LYS A 346 -17.36 -0.64 -8.89
C LYS A 346 -16.83 -1.99 -9.37
N LEU A 347 -16.70 -2.96 -8.44
CA LEU A 347 -16.19 -4.30 -8.76
C LEU A 347 -17.25 -5.14 -9.49
N GLN A 348 -18.54 -4.91 -9.22
CA GLN A 348 -19.62 -5.50 -10.01
C GLN A 348 -19.57 -4.98 -11.46
N ARG A 349 -19.42 -3.66 -11.65
CA ARG A 349 -19.28 -3.03 -12.97
C ARG A 349 -18.08 -3.54 -13.76
N ARG A 350 -16.95 -3.80 -13.11
CA ARG A 350 -15.78 -4.41 -13.76
C ARG A 350 -16.07 -5.82 -14.31
N THR A 351 -16.95 -6.58 -13.66
CA THR A 351 -17.36 -7.89 -14.17
C THR A 351 -18.21 -7.76 -15.43
N GLU A 352 -19.10 -6.77 -15.50
CA GLU A 352 -19.89 -6.46 -16.70
C GLU A 352 -18.99 -6.03 -17.87
N LEU A 353 -17.99 -5.19 -17.58
CA LEU A 353 -17.03 -4.68 -18.55
C LEU A 353 -16.31 -5.79 -19.33
N LEU A 354 -16.05 -6.96 -18.73
CA LEU A 354 -15.40 -8.07 -19.40
C LEU A 354 -16.18 -8.55 -20.64
N ASN A 355 -17.51 -8.48 -20.59
CA ASN A 355 -18.39 -8.88 -21.70
C ASN A 355 -18.61 -7.76 -22.73
N GLU A 356 -18.32 -6.51 -22.35
CA GLU A 356 -18.53 -5.32 -23.17
C GLU A 356 -17.26 -4.90 -23.91
N PHE A 357 -16.08 -5.11 -23.30
CA PHE A 357 -14.82 -4.54 -23.79
C PHE A 357 -14.52 -4.91 -25.23
N ASP A 358 -14.72 -6.17 -25.62
CA ASP A 358 -14.44 -6.60 -27.00
C ASP A 358 -15.36 -5.96 -28.04
N LYS A 359 -16.55 -5.50 -27.62
CA LYS A 359 -17.55 -4.83 -28.48
C LYS A 359 -17.27 -3.34 -28.68
N PHE A 360 -16.42 -2.74 -27.85
CA PHE A 360 -16.09 -1.33 -27.94
C PHE A 360 -15.33 -0.99 -29.23
N HIS A 361 -15.56 0.22 -29.74
CA HIS A 361 -14.74 0.79 -30.80
C HIS A 361 -13.28 0.93 -30.34
N VAL A 362 -12.33 0.96 -31.27
CA VAL A 362 -10.90 1.05 -30.94
C VAL A 362 -10.58 2.28 -30.07
N ASP A 363 -11.22 3.41 -30.33
CA ASP A 363 -11.06 4.63 -29.52
C ASP A 363 -11.53 4.42 -28.08
N GLU A 364 -12.68 3.77 -27.90
CA GLU A 364 -13.23 3.51 -26.56
C GLU A 364 -12.37 2.51 -25.78
N LYS A 365 -11.84 1.48 -26.45
CA LYS A 365 -10.90 0.53 -25.86
C LYS A 365 -9.63 1.25 -25.39
N TYR A 366 -9.08 2.11 -26.26
CA TYR A 366 -7.88 2.87 -25.97
C TYR A 366 -8.11 3.87 -24.82
N ASP A 367 -9.22 4.62 -24.84
CA ASP A 367 -9.54 5.59 -23.79
C ASP A 367 -9.70 4.92 -22.43
N LEU A 368 -10.32 3.73 -22.37
CA LEU A 368 -10.40 2.98 -21.11
C LEU A 368 -9.03 2.51 -20.62
N ILE A 369 -8.18 1.99 -21.51
CA ILE A 369 -6.82 1.58 -21.17
C ILE A 369 -6.01 2.77 -20.63
N LYS A 370 -6.14 3.93 -21.27
CA LYS A 370 -5.54 5.18 -20.82
C LYS A 370 -6.00 5.57 -19.41
N GLU A 371 -7.30 5.47 -19.12
CA GLU A 371 -7.82 5.71 -17.76
C GLU A 371 -7.27 4.70 -16.74
N ILE A 372 -7.14 3.42 -17.12
CA ILE A 372 -6.51 2.39 -16.27
C ILE A 372 -5.07 2.79 -15.94
N ILE A 373 -4.27 3.16 -16.94
CA ILE A 373 -2.86 3.57 -16.76
C ILE A 373 -2.76 4.79 -15.83
N LYS A 374 -3.64 5.80 -16.01
CA LYS A 374 -3.64 7.03 -15.19
C LYS A 374 -4.16 6.81 -13.77
N SER A 375 -5.03 5.81 -13.56
CA SER A 375 -5.67 5.57 -12.25
C SER A 375 -4.68 5.22 -11.13
N VAL A 376 -3.50 4.68 -11.47
CA VAL A 376 -2.39 4.41 -10.53
C VAL A 376 -1.99 5.67 -9.74
N SER A 377 -2.11 6.85 -10.36
CA SER A 377 -1.79 8.15 -9.76
C SER A 377 -3.02 8.95 -9.34
N LYS A 378 -4.23 8.35 -9.34
CA LYS A 378 -5.51 9.04 -9.08
C LYS A 378 -5.76 10.24 -10.01
N ASP A 379 -5.17 10.22 -11.20
CA ASP A 379 -5.28 11.25 -12.25
C ASP A 379 -6.21 10.80 -13.39
N ASN A 380 -7.22 9.97 -13.07
CA ASN A 380 -8.27 9.59 -14.00
C ASN A 380 -9.23 10.77 -14.20
N ASP A 381 -9.39 11.20 -15.45
CA ASP A 381 -10.08 12.45 -15.80
C ASP A 381 -11.32 12.20 -16.65
N ASN A 382 -11.53 10.99 -17.20
CA ASN A 382 -12.63 10.72 -18.12
C ASN A 382 -13.91 10.29 -17.38
N PRO A 383 -14.98 11.12 -17.36
CA PRO A 383 -16.21 10.81 -16.65
C PRO A 383 -16.89 9.53 -17.13
N LYS A 384 -16.69 9.15 -18.40
CA LYS A 384 -17.29 7.95 -19.01
C LYS A 384 -16.94 6.66 -18.27
N PHE A 385 -15.74 6.58 -17.71
CA PHE A 385 -15.21 5.35 -17.11
C PHE A 385 -15.15 5.38 -15.57
N ASN A 386 -15.48 6.52 -14.94
CA ASN A 386 -15.43 6.71 -13.48
C ASN A 386 -16.16 5.62 -12.68
N LYS A 387 -17.27 5.09 -13.23
CA LYS A 387 -18.04 3.98 -12.62
C LYS A 387 -17.22 2.71 -12.32
N TYR A 388 -16.06 2.53 -12.97
CA TYR A 388 -15.17 1.38 -12.74
C TYR A 388 -14.10 1.62 -11.66
N PHE A 389 -13.96 2.85 -11.16
CA PHE A 389 -12.88 3.27 -10.25
C PHE A 389 -13.40 3.77 -8.90
N GLN A 390 -14.52 4.49 -8.89
CA GLN A 390 -15.05 5.16 -7.68
C GLN A 390 -15.58 4.16 -6.64
N ASN A 391 -15.24 4.37 -5.37
CA ASN A 391 -15.81 3.61 -4.27
C ASN A 391 -17.20 4.14 -3.92
N ASP A 392 -18.11 3.25 -3.51
CA ASP A 392 -19.47 3.63 -3.07
C ASP A 392 -19.52 4.12 -1.62
N ASP A 393 -18.40 4.01 -0.90
CA ASP A 393 -18.30 4.25 0.55
C ASP A 393 -17.13 5.19 0.83
N ASP A 394 -17.36 6.19 1.68
CA ASP A 394 -16.31 7.07 2.19
C ASP A 394 -15.59 6.35 3.34
N ILE A 395 -14.57 5.58 2.97
CA ILE A 395 -13.72 4.84 3.90
C ILE A 395 -13.15 5.78 4.96
N LYS A 396 -12.77 7.01 4.58
CA LYS A 396 -12.14 7.95 5.51
C LYS A 396 -13.12 8.38 6.58
N GLU A 397 -14.32 8.82 6.19
CA GLU A 397 -15.39 9.19 7.13
C GLU A 397 -15.72 8.02 8.06
N ARG A 398 -15.79 6.80 7.51
CA ARG A 398 -16.13 5.58 8.25
C ARG A 398 -15.17 5.31 9.42
N TYR A 399 -13.87 5.51 9.21
CA TYR A 399 -12.83 5.23 10.21
C TYR A 399 -12.43 6.44 11.06
N ASP A 400 -12.71 7.67 10.64
CA ASP A 400 -12.36 8.89 11.39
C ASP A 400 -12.92 8.92 12.81
N ARG A 401 -14.12 8.35 13.03
CA ARG A 401 -14.71 8.22 14.37
C ARG A 401 -13.93 7.25 15.26
N LEU A 402 -13.61 6.06 14.73
CA LEU A 402 -12.82 5.06 15.46
C LEU A 402 -11.42 5.62 15.77
N ASN A 403 -10.77 6.24 14.79
CA ASN A 403 -9.43 6.79 14.94
C ASN A 403 -9.34 7.83 16.06
N ARG A 404 -10.36 8.69 16.21
CA ARG A 404 -10.44 9.62 17.35
C ARG A 404 -10.49 8.89 18.68
N LEU A 405 -11.30 7.83 18.80
CA LEU A 405 -11.42 7.04 20.03
C LEU A 405 -10.14 6.27 20.38
N LEU A 406 -9.37 5.85 19.37
CA LEU A 406 -8.10 5.15 19.58
C LEU A 406 -6.95 6.09 19.98
N LEU A 407 -7.06 7.37 19.65
CA LEU A 407 -6.01 8.38 19.90
C LEU A 407 -6.29 9.29 21.11
N GLN A 408 -7.55 9.37 21.55
CA GLN A 408 -7.94 9.96 22.84
C GLN A 408 -7.40 9.13 23.99
#